data_AF-A0A1F2U0X0-F1
#
_entry.id   AF-A0A1F2U0X0-F1
#
_cell.length_a   1.000
_cell.length_b   1.000
_cell.length_c   1.000
_cell.angle_alpha   90.00
_cell.angle_beta   90.00
_cell.angle_gamma   90.00
#
_symmetry.space_group_name_H-M   'P 1'
#
loop_
_entity.id
_entity.type
_entity.pdbx_description
1 polymer ?
#
loop_
_entity_poly.entity_id
_entity_poly.type
_entity_poly.pdbx_seq_one_letter_code
_entity_poly.pdbx_strand_id
1 'polypeptide(L)'
;MTAAEETEVRRDKVVFITNFFDSDDQKRAVVGFLTLATMANVDKSAAGRIQVLEFCPPALPVALRYHATSNPKGARCDVYDHTVNAYGRDPKTGFARRPLDNVGVQYGLRALNAGSISKEQFLDLNERTGGFDNDGNVVSSRSEGDLAAIRAAYRTGRLTSGGGGLASTPIIDYRNYLDDQEDGDVHLRYQSFSLRERLVKANGRADNHVMLVEDRRGGSSASPVFREALGQMDRWLTTLSEDTSSNPQIVKIVRAKPADLTDACWSRDQTPQKIAEKQTRDTSTRCGELYPTASFPREIAGAAVAGDIIKCQLKPIQLSDYQVTFTSDEMARLRKMFSGGVCDWTKPGVEQQRLRGTWLTIGVNGT
;
A
#
# COMPACT_ATOMS: atom_id res chain seq x y z
N MET A 1 21.26 16.14 23.15
CA MET A 1 20.39 15.01 22.75
C MET A 1 21.15 14.22 21.71
N THR A 2 21.61 13.04 22.11
CA THR A 2 22.41 12.18 21.23
C THR A 2 21.48 11.44 20.27
N ALA A 3 21.95 11.09 19.07
CA ALA A 3 21.20 10.30 18.09
C ALA A 3 20.69 8.95 18.65
N ALA A 4 21.27 8.46 19.76
CA ALA A 4 20.80 7.28 20.49
C ALA A 4 19.46 7.52 21.22
N GLU A 5 19.28 8.68 21.86
CA GLU A 5 18.06 9.02 22.63
C GLU A 5 16.84 9.24 21.71
N GLU A 6 17.03 9.82 20.52
CA GLU A 6 15.95 9.99 19.52
C GLU A 6 15.55 8.65 18.86
N THR A 7 16.45 7.68 18.82
CA THR A 7 16.18 6.33 18.29
C THR A 7 15.41 5.49 19.31
N GLU A 8 15.67 5.68 20.61
CA GLU A 8 15.00 5.01 21.73
C GLU A 8 13.54 5.45 21.86
N VAL A 9 13.27 6.77 21.80
CA VAL A 9 11.90 7.33 21.83
C VAL A 9 11.06 6.90 20.61
N ARG A 10 11.67 6.60 19.46
CA ARG A 10 10.98 6.06 18.27
C ARG A 10 10.66 4.58 18.41
N ARG A 11 11.59 3.77 18.93
CA ARG A 11 11.37 2.33 19.16
C ARG A 11 10.20 2.10 20.10
N ASP A 12 10.02 2.96 21.11
CA ASP A 12 8.92 2.82 22.06
C ASP A 12 7.53 2.94 21.43
N LYS A 13 7.36 3.65 20.29
CA LYS A 13 6.03 3.92 19.69
C LYS A 13 5.49 2.90 18.70
N VAL A 14 6.34 2.15 18.03
CA VAL A 14 5.90 0.97 17.27
C VAL A 14 5.67 -0.20 18.23
N VAL A 15 6.45 -0.25 19.32
CA VAL A 15 6.21 -1.10 20.50
C VAL A 15 4.87 -0.77 21.19
N PHE A 16 4.40 0.49 21.13
CA PHE A 16 3.10 0.86 21.72
C PHE A 16 1.92 0.12 21.08
N ILE A 17 1.85 -0.06 19.75
CA ILE A 17 0.73 -0.80 19.12
C ILE A 17 0.70 -2.27 19.55
N THR A 18 1.85 -2.89 19.86
CA THR A 18 1.93 -4.31 20.19
C THR A 18 1.61 -4.64 21.65
N ASN A 19 1.67 -3.68 22.57
CA ASN A 19 1.47 -3.94 24.00
C ASN A 19 0.00 -3.89 24.44
N PHE A 20 -0.95 -3.56 23.54
CA PHE A 20 -2.39 -3.59 23.83
C PHE A 20 -3.01 -4.99 23.71
N PHE A 21 -2.28 -5.92 23.14
CA PHE A 21 -2.80 -7.22 22.73
C PHE A 21 -2.16 -8.33 23.54
N ASP A 22 -3.01 -9.23 24.03
CA ASP A 22 -2.65 -10.33 24.91
C ASP A 22 -2.01 -11.49 24.14
N SER A 23 -2.13 -11.50 22.80
CA SER A 23 -1.55 -12.54 21.95
C SER A 23 -1.10 -12.04 20.59
N ASP A 24 -0.23 -12.82 19.94
CA ASP A 24 0.20 -12.55 18.58
C ASP A 24 -0.92 -12.71 17.55
N ASP A 25 -1.91 -13.56 17.81
CA ASP A 25 -3.08 -13.70 16.95
C ASP A 25 -3.94 -12.43 16.93
N GLN A 26 -4.10 -11.78 18.09
CA GLN A 26 -4.75 -10.47 18.17
C GLN A 26 -3.99 -9.41 17.38
N LYS A 27 -2.66 -9.37 17.52
CA LYS A 27 -1.81 -8.46 16.74
C LYS A 27 -1.98 -8.71 15.23
N ARG A 28 -1.92 -9.97 14.78
CA ARG A 28 -2.11 -10.35 13.37
C ARG A 28 -3.49 -9.94 12.87
N ALA A 29 -4.54 -10.16 13.64
CA ALA A 29 -5.90 -9.78 13.29
C ALA A 29 -6.05 -8.26 13.07
N VAL A 30 -5.33 -7.45 13.85
CA VAL A 30 -5.35 -5.98 13.74
C VAL A 30 -4.51 -5.45 12.60
N VAL A 31 -3.28 -5.95 12.45
CA VAL A 31 -2.36 -5.46 11.41
C VAL A 31 -2.64 -6.08 10.04
N GLY A 32 -3.27 -7.26 10.00
CA GLY A 32 -3.66 -7.97 8.79
C GLY A 32 -2.52 -8.74 8.10
N PHE A 33 -1.29 -8.64 8.59
CA PHE A 33 -0.14 -9.36 8.04
C PHE A 33 -0.11 -10.83 8.48
N LEU A 34 0.46 -11.69 7.63
CA LEU A 34 0.66 -13.11 7.95
C LEU A 34 1.73 -13.29 9.05
N THR A 35 2.87 -12.61 8.92
CA THR A 35 3.92 -12.57 9.94
C THR A 35 3.94 -11.21 10.64
N LEU A 36 4.16 -11.19 11.96
CA LEU A 36 4.31 -9.93 12.70
C LEU A 36 5.64 -9.24 12.42
N ALA A 37 6.66 -9.99 11.98
CA ALA A 37 7.94 -9.42 11.58
C ALA A 37 7.77 -8.45 10.39
N THR A 38 6.79 -8.68 9.51
CA THR A 38 6.43 -7.75 8.44
C THR A 38 6.05 -6.38 8.97
N MET A 39 5.36 -6.28 10.11
CA MET A 39 5.05 -4.98 10.72
C MET A 39 6.33 -4.23 11.11
N ALA A 40 7.29 -4.91 11.73
CA ALA A 40 8.57 -4.31 12.11
C ALA A 40 9.42 -3.93 10.88
N ASN A 41 9.34 -4.70 9.80
CA ASN A 41 10.01 -4.37 8.54
C ASN A 41 9.36 -3.18 7.83
N VAL A 42 8.03 -3.11 7.79
CA VAL A 42 7.30 -1.94 7.27
C VAL A 42 7.68 -0.68 8.02
N ASP A 43 7.77 -0.73 9.35
CA ASP A 43 8.19 0.41 10.16
C ASP A 43 9.60 0.89 9.78
N LYS A 44 10.59 0.00 9.84
CA LYS A 44 12.00 0.33 9.55
C LYS A 44 12.22 0.74 8.10
N SER A 45 11.75 -0.06 7.15
CA SER A 45 12.16 0.05 5.74
C SER A 45 11.24 0.94 4.89
N ALA A 46 9.96 1.05 5.26
CA ALA A 46 8.98 1.82 4.52
C ALA A 46 8.57 3.10 5.25
N ALA A 47 8.16 3.02 6.52
CA ALA A 47 7.76 4.19 7.29
C ALA A 47 8.94 5.13 7.58
N GLY A 48 10.16 4.59 7.77
CA GLY A 48 11.36 5.43 7.89
C GLY A 48 11.61 6.35 6.68
N ARG A 49 11.08 6.03 5.49
CA ARG A 49 11.16 6.92 4.30
C ARG A 49 10.30 8.16 4.41
N ILE A 50 9.46 8.27 5.44
CA ILE A 50 8.69 9.47 5.77
C ILE A 50 9.54 10.42 6.64
N GLN A 51 10.58 9.91 7.31
CA GLN A 51 11.46 10.70 8.14
C GLN A 51 12.55 11.38 7.31
N VAL A 52 12.75 12.68 7.55
CA VAL A 52 13.49 13.55 6.63
C VAL A 52 15.01 13.44 6.65
N LEU A 53 15.56 12.65 7.56
CA LEU A 53 17.00 12.45 7.80
C LEU A 53 17.41 10.97 7.81
N GLU A 54 16.47 10.05 8.03
CA GLU A 54 16.74 8.62 8.29
C GLU A 54 17.45 7.95 7.11
N PHE A 55 17.00 8.23 5.89
CA PHE A 55 17.57 7.65 4.67
C PHE A 55 18.34 8.66 3.82
N CYS A 56 18.95 9.68 4.45
CA CYS A 56 19.86 10.55 3.72
C CYS A 56 21.09 9.78 3.21
N PRO A 57 21.40 9.85 1.90
CA PRO A 57 22.51 9.09 1.34
C PRO A 57 23.85 9.59 1.90
N PRO A 58 24.87 8.72 2.06
CA PRO A 58 26.20 9.12 2.49
C PRO A 58 26.84 10.20 1.60
N ALA A 59 26.48 10.21 0.31
CA ALA A 59 26.93 11.20 -0.66
C ALA A 59 26.40 12.62 -0.40
N LEU A 60 25.37 12.80 0.43
CA LEU A 60 24.87 14.11 0.86
C LEU A 60 25.60 14.55 2.15
N PRO A 61 26.51 15.55 2.09
CA PRO A 61 27.26 16.02 3.25
C PRO A 61 26.35 16.46 4.38
N VAL A 62 26.73 16.15 5.63
CA VAL A 62 25.93 16.47 6.82
C VAL A 62 25.59 17.97 6.91
N ALA A 63 26.54 18.85 6.56
CA ALA A 63 26.33 20.29 6.57
C ALA A 63 25.25 20.78 5.57
N LEU A 64 24.89 19.97 4.57
CA LEU A 64 23.83 20.29 3.60
C LEU A 64 22.47 19.70 3.99
N ARG A 65 22.40 18.85 5.02
CA ARG A 65 21.15 18.21 5.46
C ARG A 65 20.30 19.17 6.27
N TYR A 66 18.99 18.96 6.20
CA TYR A 66 18.02 19.71 6.99
C TYR A 66 18.31 19.60 8.49
N HIS A 67 18.18 20.73 9.19
CA HIS A 67 18.09 20.79 10.64
C HIS A 67 17.16 21.93 11.02
N ALA A 68 16.15 21.69 11.85
CA ALA A 68 15.06 22.64 12.11
C ALA A 68 15.54 24.04 12.53
N THR A 69 16.65 24.14 13.28
CA THR A 69 17.21 25.42 13.74
C THR A 69 18.45 25.88 12.94
N SER A 70 19.49 25.06 12.85
CA SER A 70 20.78 25.45 12.25
C SER A 70 20.83 25.38 10.72
N ASN A 71 19.95 24.60 10.08
CA ASN A 71 19.87 24.52 8.62
C ASN A 71 18.43 24.22 8.14
N PRO A 72 17.47 25.12 8.36
CA PRO A 72 16.06 24.88 8.07
C PRO A 72 15.75 24.73 6.57
N LYS A 73 16.69 25.14 5.71
CA LYS A 73 16.60 25.02 4.25
C LYS A 73 17.44 23.87 3.68
N GLY A 74 18.04 23.07 4.55
CA GLY A 74 18.85 21.92 4.13
C GLY A 74 18.02 20.86 3.42
N ALA A 75 18.71 19.94 2.76
CA ALA A 75 18.11 18.84 2.04
C ALA A 75 17.37 17.88 3.01
N ARG A 76 16.11 17.60 2.69
CA ARG A 76 15.24 16.62 3.33
C ARG A 76 15.19 15.39 2.43
N CYS A 77 15.37 14.22 3.03
CA CYS A 77 15.61 12.96 2.33
C CYS A 77 14.40 12.02 2.37
N ASP A 78 13.24 12.50 2.81
CA ASP A 78 12.01 11.74 2.80
C ASP A 78 11.44 11.60 1.39
N VAL A 79 10.50 10.67 1.26
CA VAL A 79 9.84 10.35 -0.01
C VAL A 79 9.08 11.53 -0.61
N TYR A 80 8.61 12.50 0.19
CA TYR A 80 7.83 13.61 -0.31
C TYR A 80 8.72 14.70 -0.89
N ASP A 81 9.83 15.07 -0.24
CA ASP A 81 10.79 16.02 -0.81
C ASP A 81 11.49 15.45 -2.07
N HIS A 82 11.74 14.13 -2.13
CA HIS A 82 12.18 13.47 -3.38
C HIS A 82 11.15 13.57 -4.52
N THR A 83 9.87 13.78 -4.20
CA THR A 83 8.77 13.85 -5.17
C THR A 83 8.12 15.22 -5.25
N VAL A 84 8.82 16.26 -4.78
CA VAL A 84 8.31 17.63 -4.68
C VAL A 84 7.82 18.21 -6.00
N ASN A 85 8.40 17.81 -7.13
CA ASN A 85 7.94 18.28 -8.45
C ASN A 85 6.51 17.82 -8.76
N ALA A 86 6.08 16.67 -8.20
CA ALA A 86 4.72 16.16 -8.36
C ALA A 86 3.76 16.76 -7.33
N TYR A 87 4.13 16.77 -6.05
CA TYR A 87 3.25 17.22 -4.98
C TYR A 87 3.23 18.75 -4.77
N GLY A 88 4.26 19.44 -5.23
CA GLY A 88 4.49 20.85 -4.96
C GLY A 88 4.99 21.11 -3.54
N ARG A 89 5.23 22.39 -3.24
CA ARG A 89 5.62 22.86 -1.91
C ARG A 89 4.44 23.52 -1.19
N ASP A 90 4.42 23.40 0.12
CA ASP A 90 3.57 24.23 0.98
C ASP A 90 4.16 25.64 1.03
N PRO A 91 3.43 26.69 0.63
CA PRO A 91 3.96 28.06 0.64
C PRO A 91 4.30 28.58 2.04
N LYS A 92 3.75 28.01 3.12
CA LYS A 92 4.03 28.45 4.49
C LYS A 92 5.38 27.93 4.99
N THR A 93 5.67 26.66 4.74
CA THR A 93 6.86 25.98 5.26
C THR A 93 7.99 25.88 4.23
N GLY A 94 7.65 25.91 2.94
CA GLY A 94 8.57 25.60 1.84
C GLY A 94 8.85 24.11 1.66
N PHE A 95 8.32 23.23 2.52
CA PHE A 95 8.52 21.79 2.43
C PHE A 95 7.60 21.16 1.38
N ALA A 96 7.95 19.96 0.91
CA ALA A 96 7.07 19.22 0.01
C ALA A 96 5.72 18.92 0.68
N ARG A 97 4.63 19.04 -0.09
CA ARG A 97 3.28 18.68 0.38
C ARG A 97 3.16 17.17 0.51
N ARG A 98 2.33 16.72 1.46
CA ARG A 98 2.20 15.29 1.80
C ARG A 98 0.76 14.81 1.64
N PRO A 99 0.51 13.75 0.84
CA PRO A 99 -0.82 13.17 0.70
C PRO A 99 -1.20 12.22 1.85
N LEU A 100 -0.33 12.00 2.85
CA LEU A 100 -0.54 11.03 3.92
C LEU A 100 -1.72 11.43 4.83
N ASP A 101 -2.73 10.56 4.94
CA ASP A 101 -3.94 10.82 5.75
C ASP A 101 -4.37 9.58 6.54
N ASN A 102 -4.65 9.69 7.83
CA ASN A 102 -5.32 8.63 8.59
C ASN A 102 -6.48 9.13 9.45
N VAL A 103 -7.07 10.26 9.08
CA VAL A 103 -8.25 10.82 9.75
C VAL A 103 -9.46 9.92 9.48
N GLY A 104 -10.21 9.56 10.52
CA GLY A 104 -11.39 8.70 10.42
C GLY A 104 -11.12 7.21 10.19
N VAL A 105 -9.86 6.79 10.02
CA VAL A 105 -9.50 5.38 9.87
C VAL A 105 -9.63 4.64 11.21
N GLN A 106 -10.45 3.60 11.23
CA GLN A 106 -10.72 2.76 12.41
C GLN A 106 -9.87 1.49 12.38
N TYR A 107 -8.63 1.57 12.85
CA TYR A 107 -7.73 0.42 12.87
C TYR A 107 -8.30 -0.71 13.73
N GLY A 108 -8.21 -1.96 13.25
CA GLY A 108 -8.74 -3.13 13.95
C GLY A 108 -10.27 -3.32 13.86
N LEU A 109 -11.01 -2.54 13.07
CA LEU A 109 -12.48 -2.66 13.01
C LEU A 109 -12.97 -4.07 12.63
N ARG A 110 -12.37 -4.70 11.61
CA ARG A 110 -12.72 -6.09 11.26
C ARG A 110 -12.33 -7.08 12.36
N ALA A 111 -11.22 -6.85 13.06
CA ALA A 111 -10.80 -7.69 14.19
C ALA A 111 -11.80 -7.59 15.37
N LEU A 112 -12.31 -6.38 15.67
CA LEU A 112 -13.37 -6.19 16.67
C LEU A 112 -14.64 -6.93 16.25
N ASN A 113 -15.08 -6.74 15.02
CA ASN A 113 -16.31 -7.34 14.52
C ASN A 113 -16.24 -8.88 14.41
N ALA A 114 -15.03 -9.43 14.25
CA ALA A 114 -14.77 -10.86 14.30
C ALA A 114 -14.61 -11.41 15.73
N GLY A 115 -14.65 -10.55 16.76
CA GLY A 115 -14.43 -10.93 18.15
C GLY A 115 -12.98 -11.28 18.50
N SER A 116 -12.02 -10.99 17.60
CA SER A 116 -10.60 -11.26 17.84
C SER A 116 -10.00 -10.32 18.89
N ILE A 117 -10.50 -9.09 18.99
CA ILE A 117 -10.10 -8.11 20.01
C ILE A 117 -11.32 -7.60 20.76
N SER A 118 -11.11 -7.17 22.00
CA SER A 118 -12.17 -6.57 22.83
C SER A 118 -12.51 -5.14 22.40
N LYS A 119 -13.67 -4.65 22.86
CA LYS A 119 -14.05 -3.23 22.71
C LYS A 119 -13.00 -2.29 23.30
N GLU A 120 -12.47 -2.64 24.47
CA GLU A 120 -11.44 -1.84 25.15
C GLU A 120 -10.16 -1.77 24.31
N GLN A 121 -9.68 -2.91 23.81
CA GLN A 121 -8.50 -2.97 22.93
C GLN A 121 -8.70 -2.14 21.65
N PHE A 122 -9.90 -2.17 21.05
CA PHE A 122 -10.22 -1.37 19.87
C PHE A 122 -10.24 0.14 20.17
N LEU A 123 -10.84 0.55 21.29
CA LEU A 123 -10.90 1.96 21.71
C LEU A 123 -9.49 2.47 22.03
N ASP A 124 -8.73 1.74 22.85
CA ASP A 124 -7.36 2.10 23.23
C ASP A 124 -6.42 2.20 22.02
N LEU A 125 -6.48 1.24 21.10
CA LEU A 125 -5.72 1.27 19.86
C LEU A 125 -5.97 2.57 19.11
N ASN A 126 -7.23 2.93 18.87
CA ASN A 126 -7.56 4.07 18.04
C ASN A 126 -7.34 5.42 18.76
N GLU A 127 -7.49 5.47 20.09
CA GLU A 127 -7.24 6.68 20.91
C GLU A 127 -5.76 7.02 20.93
N ARG A 128 -4.89 6.00 20.90
CA ARG A 128 -3.43 6.15 20.94
C ARG A 128 -2.79 6.16 19.56
N THR A 129 -3.56 5.81 18.52
CA THR A 129 -3.10 5.95 17.14
C THR A 129 -3.01 7.43 16.77
N GLY A 130 -1.78 7.89 16.63
CA GLY A 130 -1.47 9.23 16.14
C GLY A 130 -1.16 9.26 14.64
N GLY A 131 -0.19 10.09 14.29
CA GLY A 131 0.23 10.34 12.92
C GLY A 131 1.68 10.83 12.88
N PHE A 132 2.02 11.54 11.81
CA PHE A 132 3.36 12.07 11.59
C PHE A 132 3.29 13.58 11.40
N ASP A 133 4.19 14.31 12.06
CA ASP A 133 4.44 15.73 11.73
C ASP A 133 5.17 15.85 10.38
N ASN A 134 5.43 17.08 9.91
CA ASN A 134 6.08 17.32 8.62
C ASN A 134 7.49 16.71 8.49
N ASP A 135 8.20 16.51 9.61
CA ASP A 135 9.55 15.92 9.65
C ASP A 135 9.54 14.39 9.76
N GLY A 136 8.35 13.80 9.81
CA GLY A 136 8.15 12.35 9.93
C GLY A 136 8.34 11.85 11.35
N ASN A 137 8.22 12.70 12.36
CA ASN A 137 8.19 12.29 13.76
C ASN A 137 6.77 11.87 14.15
N VAL A 138 6.66 10.85 14.99
CA VAL A 138 5.37 10.36 15.48
C VAL A 138 4.78 11.37 16.48
N VAL A 139 3.59 11.86 16.18
CA VAL A 139 2.80 12.78 17.01
C VAL A 139 1.45 12.16 17.38
N SER A 140 0.81 12.66 18.44
CA SER A 140 -0.50 12.14 18.90
C SER A 140 -1.66 12.51 17.96
N SER A 141 -1.53 13.60 17.20
CA SER A 141 -2.52 13.96 16.20
C SER A 141 -2.41 13.06 14.97
N ARG A 142 -3.56 12.66 14.43
CA ARG A 142 -3.64 11.96 13.14
C ARG A 142 -3.05 12.82 12.02
N SER A 143 -2.48 12.16 11.01
CA SER A 143 -1.97 12.82 9.81
C SER A 143 -3.17 13.22 8.96
N GLU A 144 -3.25 14.49 8.59
CA GLU A 144 -4.23 14.99 7.64
C GLU A 144 -3.54 15.29 6.30
N GLY A 145 -4.00 14.65 5.23
CA GLY A 145 -3.36 14.78 3.93
C GLY A 145 -3.66 16.12 3.25
N ASP A 146 -2.64 16.75 2.66
CA ASP A 146 -2.81 17.98 1.87
C ASP A 146 -3.59 17.68 0.59
N LEU A 147 -4.70 18.40 0.39
CA LEU A 147 -5.62 18.16 -0.73
C LEU A 147 -4.96 18.37 -2.10
N ALA A 148 -4.02 19.31 -2.23
CA ALA A 148 -3.30 19.52 -3.49
C ALA A 148 -2.34 18.35 -3.76
N ALA A 149 -1.67 17.83 -2.73
CA ALA A 149 -0.85 16.63 -2.85
C ALA A 149 -1.67 15.38 -3.18
N ILE A 150 -2.83 15.19 -2.54
CA ILE A 150 -3.73 14.05 -2.82
C ILE A 150 -4.22 14.13 -4.27
N ARG A 151 -4.69 15.30 -4.71
CA ARG A 151 -5.09 15.57 -6.10
C ARG A 151 -3.95 15.27 -7.07
N ALA A 152 -2.74 15.73 -6.76
CA ALA A 152 -1.56 15.47 -7.57
C ALA A 152 -1.22 13.97 -7.60
N ALA A 153 -1.36 13.26 -6.48
CA ALA A 153 -1.09 11.83 -6.39
C ALA A 153 -1.93 11.03 -7.39
N TYR A 154 -3.24 11.33 -7.46
CA TYR A 154 -4.15 10.74 -8.43
C TYR A 154 -3.84 11.17 -9.86
N ARG A 155 -3.71 12.47 -10.12
CA ARG A 155 -3.56 13.00 -11.49
C ARG A 155 -2.24 12.61 -12.14
N THR A 156 -1.18 12.43 -11.36
CA THR A 156 0.17 12.11 -11.87
C THR A 156 0.48 10.61 -11.87
N GLY A 157 -0.38 9.77 -11.28
CA GLY A 157 -0.14 8.34 -11.16
C GLY A 157 0.85 7.96 -10.07
N ARG A 158 1.16 8.86 -9.12
CA ARG A 158 1.95 8.53 -7.91
C ARG A 158 1.22 7.53 -7.02
N LEU A 159 -0.11 7.60 -6.99
CA LEU A 159 -0.91 6.42 -6.69
C LEU A 159 -1.16 5.69 -8.03
N THR A 160 -0.60 4.50 -8.16
CA THR A 160 -0.69 3.71 -9.40
C THR A 160 -2.16 3.53 -9.81
N SER A 161 -2.49 3.98 -11.02
CA SER A 161 -3.80 3.75 -11.64
C SER A 161 -3.75 2.50 -12.51
N GLY A 162 -4.83 1.73 -12.58
CA GLY A 162 -4.97 0.67 -13.58
C GLY A 162 -5.34 1.19 -14.98
N GLY A 163 -5.68 2.47 -15.11
CA GLY A 163 -5.94 3.12 -16.39
C GLY A 163 -4.66 3.58 -17.10
N GLY A 164 -4.81 4.45 -18.10
CA GLY A 164 -3.67 5.00 -18.84
C GLY A 164 -2.90 3.90 -19.58
N GLY A 165 -1.57 3.87 -19.45
CA GLY A 165 -0.74 2.87 -20.12
C GLY A 165 -1.10 1.43 -19.75
N LEU A 166 -1.41 1.17 -18.47
CA LEU A 166 -1.74 -0.18 -18.01
C LEU A 166 -3.04 -0.73 -18.58
N ALA A 167 -3.93 0.13 -19.09
CA ALA A 167 -5.14 -0.28 -19.80
C ALA A 167 -4.87 -0.85 -21.20
N SER A 168 -3.63 -0.72 -21.71
CA SER A 168 -3.26 -1.09 -23.08
C SER A 168 -1.84 -1.64 -23.16
N THR A 169 -1.39 -2.32 -22.12
CA THR A 169 -0.07 -2.97 -22.06
C THR A 169 -0.25 -4.44 -21.66
N PRO A 170 0.42 -5.39 -22.32
CA PRO A 170 0.55 -6.76 -21.81
C PRO A 170 1.24 -6.77 -20.44
N ILE A 171 0.66 -7.42 -19.43
CA ILE A 171 1.20 -7.45 -18.07
C ILE A 171 1.33 -8.90 -17.61
N ILE A 172 2.56 -9.29 -17.27
CA ILE A 172 2.83 -10.48 -16.45
C ILE A 172 3.36 -9.97 -15.12
N ASP A 173 2.53 -10.11 -14.08
CA ASP A 173 2.89 -9.89 -12.69
C ASP A 173 3.47 -11.18 -12.13
N TYR A 174 4.80 -11.26 -12.15
CA TYR A 174 5.56 -12.35 -11.58
C TYR A 174 5.99 -12.00 -10.15
N ARG A 175 5.82 -12.97 -9.25
CA ARG A 175 6.09 -12.79 -7.83
C ARG A 175 6.73 -14.01 -7.21
N ASN A 176 7.89 -13.79 -6.59
CA ASN A 176 8.38 -14.62 -5.50
C ASN A 176 7.54 -14.33 -4.26
N TYR A 177 6.99 -15.37 -3.66
CA TYR A 177 6.19 -15.23 -2.46
C TYR A 177 7.06 -14.96 -1.23
N LEU A 178 6.76 -13.86 -0.55
CA LEU A 178 7.55 -13.35 0.58
C LEU A 178 6.69 -13.07 1.83
N ASP A 179 5.37 -13.25 1.74
CA ASP A 179 4.46 -12.93 2.84
C ASP A 179 4.66 -13.82 4.08
N ASP A 180 5.29 -14.99 3.92
CA ASP A 180 5.64 -15.93 5.00
C ASP A 180 7.12 -15.88 5.41
N GLN A 181 7.90 -14.88 4.96
CA GLN A 181 9.29 -14.73 5.43
C GLN A 181 9.32 -14.51 6.94
N GLU A 182 10.20 -15.26 7.63
CA GLU A 182 10.35 -15.22 9.09
C GLU A 182 10.73 -13.80 9.58
N ASP A 183 11.63 -13.12 8.86
CA ASP A 183 12.04 -11.73 9.15
C ASP A 183 11.04 -10.68 8.64
N GLY A 184 9.97 -11.12 7.96
CA GLY A 184 8.96 -10.26 7.34
C GLY A 184 9.44 -9.57 6.06
N ASP A 185 8.50 -9.17 5.20
CA ASP A 185 8.81 -8.50 3.95
C ASP A 185 7.75 -7.44 3.59
N VAL A 186 8.15 -6.38 2.89
CA VAL A 186 7.24 -5.30 2.47
C VAL A 186 6.63 -5.56 1.09
N HIS A 187 7.23 -6.43 0.30
CA HIS A 187 6.74 -6.90 -0.99
C HIS A 187 5.73 -8.01 -0.72
N LEU A 188 4.49 -7.63 -0.42
CA LEU A 188 3.41 -8.57 -0.07
C LEU A 188 2.49 -8.89 -1.26
N ARG A 189 1.96 -10.12 -1.31
CA ARG A 189 1.17 -10.68 -2.43
C ARG A 189 -0.10 -9.89 -2.69
N TYR A 190 -0.66 -9.23 -1.66
CA TYR A 190 -1.85 -8.40 -1.84
C TYR A 190 -1.65 -7.26 -2.85
N GLN A 191 -0.40 -6.83 -3.11
CA GLN A 191 -0.12 -5.77 -4.10
C GLN A 191 -0.49 -6.19 -5.53
N SER A 192 -0.34 -7.46 -5.88
CA SER A 192 -0.78 -7.99 -7.19
C SER A 192 -2.30 -7.92 -7.33
N PHE A 193 -3.03 -8.24 -6.26
CA PHE A 193 -4.48 -8.07 -6.22
C PHE A 193 -4.89 -6.59 -6.22
N SER A 194 -4.12 -5.73 -5.56
CA SER A 194 -4.33 -4.28 -5.59
C SER A 194 -4.26 -3.75 -7.02
N LEU A 195 -3.25 -4.16 -7.79
CA LEU A 195 -3.11 -3.80 -9.20
C LEU A 195 -4.27 -4.34 -10.04
N ARG A 196 -4.62 -5.62 -9.89
CA ARG A 196 -5.73 -6.22 -10.63
C ARG A 196 -7.07 -5.54 -10.35
N GLU A 197 -7.38 -5.23 -9.10
CA GLU A 197 -8.59 -4.49 -8.74
C GLU A 197 -8.59 -3.07 -9.35
N ARG A 198 -7.44 -2.40 -9.39
CA ARG A 198 -7.33 -1.08 -10.04
C ARG A 198 -7.53 -1.16 -11.56
N LEU A 199 -7.05 -2.22 -12.21
CA LEU A 199 -7.32 -2.49 -13.64
C LEU A 199 -8.81 -2.67 -13.89
N VAL A 200 -9.48 -3.52 -13.10
CA VAL A 200 -10.92 -3.76 -13.21
C VAL A 200 -11.72 -2.49 -12.94
N LYS A 201 -11.43 -1.75 -11.87
CA LYS A 201 -12.11 -0.48 -11.57
C LYS A 201 -11.96 0.58 -12.67
N ALA A 202 -10.78 0.67 -13.28
CA ALA A 202 -10.50 1.68 -14.29
C ALA A 202 -11.05 1.33 -15.67
N ASN A 203 -11.07 0.04 -16.02
CA ASN A 203 -11.27 -0.43 -17.41
C ASN A 203 -12.42 -1.43 -17.57
N GLY A 204 -13.02 -1.91 -16.47
CA GLY A 204 -14.03 -2.98 -16.47
C GLY A 204 -13.45 -4.38 -16.71
N ARG A 205 -12.13 -4.53 -16.79
CA ARG A 205 -11.42 -5.76 -17.20
C ARG A 205 -9.97 -5.81 -16.71
N ALA A 206 -9.38 -7.00 -16.77
CA ALA A 206 -7.96 -7.24 -16.49
C ALA A 206 -7.41 -8.46 -17.28
N ASP A 207 -7.97 -8.76 -18.45
CA ASP A 207 -7.58 -9.86 -19.32
C ASP A 207 -6.21 -9.66 -20.01
N ASN A 208 -5.67 -8.44 -19.98
CA ASN A 208 -4.27 -8.12 -20.30
C ASN A 208 -3.29 -8.35 -19.11
N HIS A 209 -3.75 -8.89 -17.99
CA HIS A 209 -2.94 -9.10 -16.79
C HIS A 209 -2.94 -10.58 -16.35
N VAL A 210 -1.76 -11.15 -16.15
CA VAL A 210 -1.54 -12.51 -15.65
C VAL A 210 -0.69 -12.47 -14.39
N MET A 211 -1.10 -13.22 -13.37
CA MET A 211 -0.38 -13.34 -12.10
C MET A 211 0.29 -14.72 -11.99
N LEU A 212 1.61 -14.73 -11.80
CA LEU A 212 2.44 -15.92 -11.65
C LEU A 212 3.14 -15.89 -10.29
N VAL A 213 2.93 -16.92 -9.47
CA VAL A 213 3.47 -16.98 -8.09
C VAL A 213 4.30 -18.25 -7.88
N GLU A 214 5.50 -18.09 -7.35
CA GLU A 214 6.31 -19.23 -6.89
C GLU A 214 6.88 -18.97 -5.49
N ASP A 215 7.51 -19.97 -4.90
CA ASP A 215 8.22 -19.81 -3.63
C ASP A 215 9.64 -19.25 -3.83
N ARG A 216 10.26 -18.81 -2.74
CA ARG A 216 11.57 -18.15 -2.78
C ARG A 216 12.72 -19.14 -2.91
N ARG A 217 12.93 -19.71 -4.10
CA ARG A 217 14.04 -20.66 -4.36
C ARG A 217 15.17 -20.10 -5.21
N GLY A 218 14.82 -19.38 -6.26
CA GLY A 218 15.77 -18.68 -7.12
C GLY A 218 15.57 -17.18 -6.97
N GLY A 219 16.66 -16.41 -6.87
CA GLY A 219 16.56 -14.98 -7.12
C GLY A 219 15.89 -14.73 -8.48
N SER A 220 15.13 -13.64 -8.61
CA SER A 220 14.21 -13.40 -9.74
C SER A 220 14.78 -13.80 -11.12
N SER A 221 16.01 -13.37 -11.47
CA SER A 221 16.61 -13.67 -12.79
C SER A 221 17.04 -15.14 -13.00
N ALA A 222 17.32 -15.89 -11.93
CA ALA A 222 17.71 -17.30 -12.01
C ALA A 222 16.50 -18.25 -12.02
N SER A 223 15.32 -17.77 -11.64
CA SER A 223 14.10 -18.57 -11.60
C SER A 223 13.74 -19.12 -12.99
N PRO A 224 13.44 -20.42 -13.11
CA PRO A 224 12.82 -20.98 -14.32
C PRO A 224 11.45 -20.35 -14.62
N VAL A 225 10.67 -20.02 -13.60
CA VAL A 225 9.35 -19.39 -13.75
C VAL A 225 9.47 -17.97 -14.31
N PHE A 226 10.43 -17.19 -13.80
CA PHE A 226 10.69 -15.86 -14.35
C PHE A 226 11.17 -15.92 -15.80
N ARG A 227 12.05 -16.88 -16.13
CA ARG A 227 12.51 -17.09 -17.50
C ARG A 227 11.39 -17.54 -18.43
N GLU A 228 10.49 -18.41 -17.97
CA GLU A 228 9.26 -18.76 -18.69
C GLU A 228 8.38 -17.52 -18.92
N ALA A 229 8.19 -16.68 -17.90
CA ALA A 229 7.42 -15.44 -18.01
C ALA A 229 8.01 -14.49 -19.06
N LEU A 230 9.35 -14.34 -19.12
CA LEU A 230 10.02 -13.54 -20.15
C LEU A 230 9.80 -14.13 -21.56
N GLY A 231 9.93 -15.44 -21.73
CA GLY A 231 9.67 -16.11 -23.01
C GLY A 231 8.20 -15.98 -23.46
N GLN A 232 7.26 -16.05 -22.51
CA GLN A 232 5.84 -15.83 -22.78
C GLN A 232 5.54 -14.37 -23.14
N MET A 233 6.21 -13.40 -22.51
CA MET A 233 6.11 -11.99 -22.88
C MET A 233 6.65 -11.75 -24.30
N ASP A 234 7.80 -12.33 -24.64
CA ASP A 234 8.38 -12.25 -26.00
C ASP A 234 7.41 -12.79 -27.05
N ARG A 235 6.84 -13.99 -26.81
CA ARG A 235 5.82 -14.57 -27.70
C ARG A 235 4.59 -13.66 -27.82
N TRP A 236 4.10 -13.13 -26.70
CA TRP A 236 2.93 -12.23 -26.69
C TRP A 236 3.20 -10.97 -27.52
N LEU A 237 4.34 -10.33 -27.33
CA LEU A 237 4.72 -9.11 -28.05
C LEU A 237 5.00 -9.39 -29.54
N THR A 238 5.61 -10.53 -29.87
CA THR A 238 5.84 -10.97 -31.25
C THR A 238 4.52 -11.13 -31.99
N THR A 239 3.58 -11.92 -31.45
CA THR A 239 2.24 -12.10 -32.05
C THR A 239 1.47 -10.78 -32.12
N LEU A 240 1.60 -9.91 -31.12
CA LEU A 240 0.99 -8.59 -31.15
C LEU A 240 1.55 -7.70 -32.27
N SER A 241 2.85 -7.80 -32.55
CA SER A 241 3.51 -7.00 -33.60
C SER A 241 3.07 -7.36 -35.01
N GLU A 242 2.62 -8.61 -35.23
CA GLU A 242 2.08 -9.09 -36.51
C GLU A 242 0.66 -8.57 -36.80
N ASP A 243 -0.06 -8.10 -35.78
CA ASP A 243 -1.43 -7.61 -35.90
C ASP A 243 -1.51 -6.17 -36.44
N THR A 244 -1.54 -6.07 -37.76
CA THR A 244 -1.67 -4.81 -38.51
C THR A 244 -3.11 -4.31 -38.65
N SER A 245 -4.10 -4.94 -38.01
CA SER A 245 -5.52 -4.56 -38.15
C SER A 245 -5.80 -3.15 -37.58
N SER A 246 -6.95 -2.57 -37.91
CA SER A 246 -7.40 -1.28 -37.33
C SER A 246 -8.15 -1.43 -36.00
N ASN A 247 -8.16 -2.65 -35.42
CA ASN A 247 -8.84 -2.90 -34.15
C ASN A 247 -8.24 -2.08 -32.99
N PRO A 248 -9.03 -1.75 -31.95
CA PRO A 248 -8.51 -1.08 -30.76
C PRO A 248 -7.33 -1.85 -30.15
N GLN A 249 -6.31 -1.13 -29.67
CA GLN A 249 -5.04 -1.73 -29.19
C GLN A 249 -5.26 -2.88 -28.21
N ILE A 250 -6.18 -2.73 -27.26
CA ILE A 250 -6.39 -3.79 -26.27
C ILE A 250 -7.10 -5.03 -26.85
N VAL A 251 -7.91 -4.89 -27.90
CA VAL A 251 -8.47 -6.07 -28.60
C VAL A 251 -7.34 -6.89 -29.21
N LYS A 252 -6.33 -6.22 -29.81
CA LYS A 252 -5.14 -6.87 -30.34
C LYS A 252 -4.32 -7.54 -29.23
N ILE A 253 -4.07 -6.83 -28.13
CA ILE A 253 -3.33 -7.36 -26.97
C ILE A 253 -3.96 -8.65 -26.47
N VAL A 254 -5.28 -8.66 -26.25
CA VAL A 254 -5.93 -9.85 -25.69
C VAL A 254 -5.98 -11.00 -26.68
N ARG A 255 -6.16 -10.72 -27.97
CA ARG A 255 -6.06 -11.75 -29.02
C ARG A 255 -4.66 -12.34 -29.14
N ALA A 256 -3.62 -11.52 -29.00
CA ALA A 256 -2.22 -11.93 -29.14
C ALA A 256 -1.69 -12.70 -27.91
N LYS A 257 -2.43 -12.71 -26.80
CA LYS A 257 -2.01 -13.38 -25.57
C LYS A 257 -1.88 -14.89 -25.80
N PRO A 258 -0.74 -15.52 -25.45
CA PRO A 258 -0.60 -16.96 -25.56
C PRO A 258 -1.70 -17.69 -24.77
N ALA A 259 -2.35 -18.68 -25.38
CA ALA A 259 -3.48 -19.38 -24.77
C ALA A 259 -3.10 -20.14 -23.49
N ASP A 260 -1.85 -20.58 -23.39
CA ASP A 260 -1.25 -21.26 -22.24
C ASP A 260 -0.73 -20.29 -21.16
N LEU A 261 -0.68 -18.99 -21.45
CA LEU A 261 -0.33 -17.94 -20.47
C LEU A 261 -1.56 -17.55 -19.67
N THR A 262 -1.86 -18.35 -18.65
CA THR A 262 -2.90 -18.10 -17.67
C THR A 262 -2.30 -17.83 -16.29
N ASP A 263 -3.12 -17.30 -15.39
CA ASP A 263 -2.78 -17.23 -13.98
C ASP A 263 -2.33 -18.60 -13.47
N ALA A 264 -1.24 -18.61 -12.70
CA ALA A 264 -0.69 -19.86 -12.19
C ALA A 264 0.12 -19.65 -10.92
N CYS A 265 0.29 -20.73 -10.17
CA CYS A 265 1.34 -20.83 -9.17
C CYS A 265 2.16 -22.10 -9.35
N TRP A 266 3.31 -22.20 -8.71
CA TRP A 266 4.13 -23.40 -8.69
C TRP A 266 4.05 -24.09 -7.34
N SER A 267 4.09 -25.42 -7.31
CA SER A 267 4.05 -26.16 -6.04
C SER A 267 5.33 -25.95 -5.22
N ARG A 268 5.22 -26.16 -3.90
CA ARG A 268 6.35 -26.04 -2.96
C ARG A 268 7.17 -27.33 -2.78
N ASP A 269 7.03 -28.29 -3.70
CA ASP A 269 7.80 -29.55 -3.69
C ASP A 269 9.19 -29.36 -4.28
N GLN A 270 10.17 -30.22 -3.98
CA GLN A 270 11.56 -30.11 -4.49
C GLN A 270 11.65 -29.87 -6.01
N THR A 271 10.75 -30.48 -6.78
CA THR A 271 10.54 -30.19 -8.21
C THR A 271 9.20 -29.47 -8.38
N PRO A 272 9.19 -28.12 -8.46
CA PRO A 272 7.95 -27.35 -8.53
C PRO A 272 7.12 -27.73 -9.75
N GLN A 273 5.82 -27.97 -9.55
CA GLN A 273 4.87 -28.23 -10.64
C GLN A 273 3.98 -27.01 -10.87
N LYS A 274 3.77 -26.63 -12.14
CA LYS A 274 2.86 -25.55 -12.51
C LYS A 274 1.41 -25.95 -12.24
N ILE A 275 0.68 -25.10 -11.53
CA ILE A 275 -0.74 -25.22 -11.26
C ILE A 275 -1.42 -24.04 -11.95
N ALA A 276 -2.03 -24.31 -13.11
CA ALA A 276 -2.80 -23.31 -13.85
C ALA A 276 -4.15 -23.11 -13.13
N GLU A 277 -4.26 -22.02 -12.38
CA GLU A 277 -5.41 -21.69 -11.56
C GLU A 277 -5.52 -20.17 -11.48
N LYS A 278 -6.73 -19.64 -11.69
CA LYS A 278 -7.01 -18.22 -11.50
C LYS A 278 -6.56 -17.80 -10.10
N GLN A 279 -5.72 -16.78 -10.01
CA GLN A 279 -5.24 -16.33 -8.72
C GLN A 279 -6.39 -15.64 -7.96
N THR A 280 -6.68 -16.13 -6.77
CA THR A 280 -7.65 -15.56 -5.84
C THR A 280 -7.02 -15.41 -4.46
N ARG A 281 -7.73 -14.74 -3.55
CA ARG A 281 -7.36 -14.65 -2.13
C ARG A 281 -8.07 -15.71 -1.27
N ASP A 282 -8.83 -16.60 -1.88
CA ASP A 282 -9.53 -17.69 -1.21
C ASP A 282 -8.53 -18.83 -0.94
N THR A 283 -8.35 -19.16 0.34
CA THR A 283 -7.40 -20.20 0.77
C THR A 283 -7.87 -21.62 0.48
N SER A 284 -9.10 -21.80 -0.03
CA SER A 284 -9.60 -23.11 -0.46
C SER A 284 -9.11 -23.53 -1.86
N THR A 285 -8.59 -22.59 -2.67
CA THR A 285 -7.97 -22.92 -3.96
C THR A 285 -6.54 -23.41 -3.76
N ARG A 286 -5.99 -24.17 -4.71
CA ARG A 286 -4.66 -24.76 -4.52
C ARG A 286 -3.57 -23.70 -4.41
N CYS A 287 -3.63 -22.65 -5.22
CA CYS A 287 -2.71 -21.51 -5.13
C CYS A 287 -2.99 -20.60 -3.93
N GLY A 288 -4.22 -20.59 -3.41
CA GLY A 288 -4.57 -19.90 -2.17
C GLY A 288 -3.97 -20.59 -0.94
N GLU A 289 -4.06 -21.91 -0.89
CA GLU A 289 -3.48 -22.77 0.15
C GLU A 289 -1.95 -22.66 0.20
N LEU A 290 -1.28 -22.74 -0.96
CA LEU A 290 0.19 -22.69 -1.04
C LEU A 290 0.79 -21.30 -0.72
N TYR A 291 0.00 -20.24 -0.95
CA TYR A 291 0.50 -18.86 -0.95
C TYR A 291 -0.49 -17.86 -0.30
N PRO A 292 -1.03 -18.10 0.90
CA PRO A 292 -2.14 -17.30 1.44
C PRO A 292 -1.93 -15.78 1.34
N THR A 293 -2.92 -15.04 0.85
CA THR A 293 -2.76 -13.58 0.68
C THR A 293 -3.17 -12.84 1.94
N ALA A 294 -2.20 -12.29 2.65
CA ALA A 294 -2.44 -11.44 3.81
C ALA A 294 -3.25 -10.17 3.47
N SER A 295 -3.74 -9.49 4.51
CA SER A 295 -4.34 -8.17 4.43
C SER A 295 -3.31 -7.09 4.84
N PHE A 296 -3.80 -5.89 5.16
CA PHE A 296 -3.01 -4.76 5.66
C PHE A 296 -3.89 -3.87 6.54
N PRO A 297 -3.31 -2.98 7.40
CA PRO A 297 -4.08 -2.33 8.46
C PRO A 297 -5.28 -1.51 7.98
N ARG A 298 -5.19 -0.87 6.81
CA ARG A 298 -6.32 -0.11 6.24
C ARG A 298 -7.43 -1.02 5.71
N GLU A 299 -7.09 -2.18 5.16
CA GLU A 299 -8.09 -3.15 4.74
C GLU A 299 -8.78 -3.77 5.96
N ILE A 300 -8.05 -4.05 7.04
CA ILE A 300 -8.64 -4.42 8.34
C ILE A 300 -9.56 -3.32 8.89
N ALA A 301 -9.25 -2.05 8.61
CA ALA A 301 -10.10 -0.89 8.92
C ALA A 301 -11.29 -0.70 7.96
N GLY A 302 -11.48 -1.60 6.98
CA GLY A 302 -12.62 -1.60 6.05
C GLY A 302 -12.32 -1.15 4.62
N ALA A 303 -11.11 -0.67 4.32
CA ALA A 303 -10.75 -0.27 2.95
C ALA A 303 -10.75 -1.48 1.99
N ALA A 304 -10.86 -1.20 0.69
CA ALA A 304 -10.70 -2.22 -0.35
C ALA A 304 -9.22 -2.60 -0.54
N VAL A 305 -8.95 -3.85 -0.95
CA VAL A 305 -7.61 -4.32 -1.31
C VAL A 305 -6.97 -3.47 -2.41
N ALA A 306 -7.78 -2.83 -3.27
CA ALA A 306 -7.30 -1.86 -4.24
C ALA A 306 -6.40 -0.78 -3.62
N GLY A 307 -6.58 -0.42 -2.34
CA GLY A 307 -5.72 0.55 -1.65
C GLY A 307 -5.59 1.89 -2.38
N ASP A 308 -6.66 2.32 -3.05
CA ASP A 308 -6.71 3.46 -3.96
C ASP A 308 -7.41 4.70 -3.37
N ILE A 309 -7.79 4.64 -2.09
CA ILE A 309 -8.32 5.76 -1.32
C ILE A 309 -7.24 6.26 -0.37
N ILE A 310 -6.68 7.43 -0.68
CA ILE A 310 -5.65 8.07 0.15
C ILE A 310 -6.28 8.69 1.39
N LYS A 311 -7.23 9.61 1.16
CA LYS A 311 -8.09 10.25 2.16
C LYS A 311 -9.54 9.83 1.89
N CYS A 312 -10.17 9.20 2.88
CA CYS A 312 -11.57 8.80 2.78
C CYS A 312 -12.48 10.03 2.95
N GLN A 313 -13.68 9.97 2.39
CA GLN A 313 -14.77 10.83 2.87
C GLN A 313 -15.21 10.31 4.25
N LEU A 314 -15.69 11.21 5.11
CA LEU A 314 -16.14 10.84 6.45
C LEU A 314 -17.66 10.72 6.49
N LYS A 315 -18.15 9.73 7.24
CA LYS A 315 -19.55 9.59 7.63
C LYS A 315 -19.68 9.64 9.16
N PRO A 316 -20.85 10.02 9.70
CA PRO A 316 -21.13 9.85 11.12
C PRO A 316 -20.93 8.39 11.56
N ILE A 317 -20.57 8.17 12.82
CA ILE A 317 -20.50 6.84 13.40
C ILE A 317 -21.89 6.21 13.37
N GLN A 318 -22.02 5.05 12.73
CA GLN A 318 -23.26 4.27 12.66
C GLN A 318 -23.10 3.00 13.48
N LEU A 319 -24.03 2.74 14.40
CA LEU A 319 -23.97 1.54 15.26
C LEU A 319 -24.02 0.23 14.44
N SER A 320 -24.65 0.25 13.27
CA SER A 320 -24.70 -0.88 12.33
C SER A 320 -23.33 -1.27 11.75
N ASP A 321 -22.31 -0.41 11.89
CA ASP A 321 -20.95 -0.74 11.45
C ASP A 321 -20.24 -1.71 12.42
N TYR A 322 -20.81 -1.95 13.61
CA TYR A 322 -20.21 -2.75 14.68
C TYR A 322 -21.06 -3.99 14.98
N GLN A 323 -20.42 -5.15 15.10
CA GLN A 323 -21.06 -6.41 15.52
C GLN A 323 -21.08 -6.58 17.05
N VAL A 324 -20.61 -5.57 17.78
CA VAL A 324 -20.59 -5.50 19.24
C VAL A 324 -21.51 -4.39 19.73
N THR A 325 -21.99 -4.50 20.97
CA THR A 325 -22.78 -3.43 21.60
C THR A 325 -21.88 -2.61 22.52
N PHE A 326 -21.75 -1.31 22.23
CA PHE A 326 -21.05 -0.37 23.09
C PHE A 326 -21.94 0.14 24.22
N THR A 327 -21.35 0.37 25.39
CA THR A 327 -21.97 1.14 26.47
C THR A 327 -22.03 2.63 26.10
N SER A 328 -22.80 3.41 26.86
CA SER A 328 -22.88 4.86 26.68
C SER A 328 -21.50 5.55 26.78
N ASP A 329 -20.67 5.11 27.73
CA ASP A 329 -19.33 5.67 27.95
C ASP A 329 -18.37 5.29 26.83
N GLU A 330 -18.39 4.04 26.37
CA GLU A 330 -17.61 3.58 25.22
C GLU A 330 -18.01 4.32 23.93
N MET A 331 -19.31 4.54 23.71
CA MET A 331 -19.79 5.35 22.59
C MET A 331 -19.36 6.81 22.68
N ALA A 332 -19.32 7.38 23.89
CA ALA A 332 -18.82 8.74 24.10
C ALA A 332 -17.32 8.83 23.78
N ARG A 333 -16.51 7.84 24.20
CA ARG A 333 -15.09 7.72 23.83
C ARG A 333 -14.91 7.67 22.32
N LEU A 334 -15.63 6.79 21.64
CA LEU A 334 -15.57 6.62 20.19
C LEU A 334 -15.93 7.92 19.44
N ARG A 335 -16.99 8.61 19.86
CA ARG A 335 -17.42 9.91 19.27
C ARG A 335 -16.43 11.04 19.55
N LYS A 336 -15.80 11.06 20.72
CA LYS A 336 -14.76 12.04 21.05
C LYS A 336 -13.54 11.88 20.14
N MET A 337 -13.09 10.65 19.95
CA MET A 337 -11.96 10.31 19.11
C MET A 337 -12.20 10.59 17.62
N PHE A 338 -13.39 10.27 17.12
CA PHE A 338 -13.79 10.50 15.73
C PHE A 338 -14.85 11.62 15.63
N SER A 339 -14.55 12.79 16.19
CA SER A 339 -15.47 13.93 16.22
C SER A 339 -15.87 14.43 14.82
N GLY A 340 -14.98 14.29 13.83
CA GLY A 340 -15.25 14.58 12.42
C GLY A 340 -15.92 13.43 11.65
N GLY A 341 -16.14 12.28 12.29
CA GLY A 341 -16.64 11.06 11.67
C GLY A 341 -15.55 10.04 11.33
N VAL A 342 -16.01 8.91 10.78
CA VAL A 342 -15.18 7.75 10.40
C VAL A 342 -15.20 7.57 8.88
N CYS A 343 -14.21 6.85 8.34
CA CYS A 343 -14.14 6.63 6.90
C CYS A 343 -15.39 5.96 6.32
N ASP A 344 -15.95 6.58 5.29
CA ASP A 344 -16.91 5.96 4.38
C ASP A 344 -16.18 5.34 3.19
N TRP A 345 -15.78 4.08 3.34
CA TRP A 345 -15.09 3.33 2.29
C TRP A 345 -15.98 2.99 1.08
N THR A 346 -17.29 3.27 1.14
CA THR A 346 -18.22 3.06 0.02
C THR A 346 -18.16 4.20 -1.00
N LYS A 347 -17.55 5.33 -0.63
CA LYS A 347 -17.40 6.51 -1.48
C LYS A 347 -16.02 6.56 -2.12
N PRO A 348 -15.89 7.21 -3.29
CA PRO A 348 -14.58 7.61 -3.79
C PRO A 348 -13.81 8.45 -2.77
N GLY A 349 -12.49 8.34 -2.78
CA GLY A 349 -11.62 9.15 -1.95
C GLY A 349 -11.75 10.65 -2.26
N VAL A 350 -11.42 11.47 -1.27
CA VAL A 350 -11.31 12.92 -1.46
C VAL A 350 -10.26 13.19 -2.54
N GLU A 351 -10.58 14.07 -3.49
CA GLU A 351 -9.76 14.39 -4.67
C GLU A 351 -9.49 13.21 -5.64
N GLN A 352 -10.10 12.04 -5.43
CA GLN A 352 -9.95 10.90 -6.32
C GLN A 352 -10.49 11.20 -7.70
N GLN A 353 -9.63 11.07 -8.71
CA GLN A 353 -9.96 11.34 -10.10
C GLN A 353 -9.07 10.53 -11.04
N ARG A 354 -9.40 10.56 -12.34
CA ARG A 354 -8.58 9.91 -13.37
C ARG A 354 -7.22 10.59 -13.51
N LEU A 355 -6.27 9.85 -14.08
CA LEU A 355 -4.98 10.40 -14.50
C LEU A 355 -5.19 11.64 -15.39
N ARG A 356 -4.31 12.64 -15.28
CA ARG A 356 -4.29 13.79 -16.19
C ARG A 356 -3.93 13.37 -17.62
N GLY A 357 -3.16 12.29 -17.75
CA GLY A 357 -2.65 11.75 -19.01
C GLY A 357 -1.49 10.79 -18.76
N THR A 358 -0.91 10.26 -19.83
CA THR A 358 0.35 9.51 -19.81
C THR A 358 1.49 10.40 -20.27
N TRP A 359 2.75 10.00 -20.02
CA TRP A 359 3.95 10.76 -20.42
C TRP A 359 3.96 12.22 -19.92
N LEU A 360 3.59 12.40 -18.66
CA LEU A 360 3.44 13.72 -18.07
C LEU A 360 4.80 14.39 -17.88
N THR A 361 4.92 15.63 -18.34
CA THR A 361 5.97 16.55 -17.89
C THR A 361 5.57 17.15 -16.55
N ILE A 362 6.36 16.88 -15.51
CA ILE A 362 6.11 17.27 -14.13
C ILE A 362 7.23 18.23 -13.70
N GLY A 363 6.88 19.41 -13.19
CA GLY A 363 7.86 20.36 -12.66
C GLY A 363 8.68 21.12 -13.71
N VAL A 364 8.27 21.12 -14.98
CA VAL A 364 8.87 21.98 -16.02
C VAL A 364 7.95 23.17 -16.27
N ASN A 365 7.82 24.05 -15.29
CA ASN A 365 7.58 25.45 -15.63
C ASN A 365 8.97 26.08 -15.72
N GLY A 366 9.43 26.28 -16.94
CA GLY A 366 10.56 27.16 -17.22
C GLY A 366 10.19 28.61 -16.86
N THR A 367 11.22 29.35 -16.46
CA THR A 367 11.28 30.77 -16.04
C THR A 367 10.60 31.11 -14.73
#